data_AF-A0A350AHP4-F1
#
_entry.id   AF-A0A350AHP4-F1
#
_cell.length_a   1.000
_cell.length_b   1.000
_cell.length_c   1.000
_cell.angle_alpha   90.00
_cell.angle_beta   90.00
_cell.angle_gamma   90.00
#
_symmetry.space_group_name_H-M   'P 1'
#
loop_
_entity.id
_entity.type
_entity.pdbx_description
1 polymer ?
#
loop_
_entity_poly.entity_id
_entity_poly.type
_entity_poly.pdbx_seq_one_letter_code
_entity_poly.pdbx_strand_id
1 'polypeptide(L)' 'MRRFLLAATLVVASLTPAMAVQPDEILADPVLEERARDISKGLRCLVCRNES' A
#
# COMPACT_ATOMS: atom_id res chain seq x y z
N MET A 1 17.67 28.85 -7.52
CA MET A 1 18.43 27.77 -6.84
C MET A 1 17.65 27.06 -5.74
N ARG A 2 17.10 27.74 -4.72
CA ARG A 2 16.39 27.09 -3.59
C ARG A 2 15.18 26.21 -4.00
N ARG A 3 14.43 26.61 -5.03
CA ARG A 3 13.33 25.81 -5.60
C ARG A 3 13.80 24.52 -6.30
N PHE A 4 14.96 24.58 -6.98
CA PHE A 4 15.56 23.40 -7.61
C PHE A 4 16.03 22.39 -6.56
N LEU A 5 16.61 22.87 -5.45
CA LEU A 5 17.00 22.01 -4.34
C LEU A 5 15.78 21.31 -3.71
N LEU A 6 14.68 22.04 -3.48
CA LEU A 6 13.43 21.46 -2.97
C LEU A 6 12.85 20.39 -3.91
N ALA A 7 12.82 20.67 -5.22
CA ALA A 7 12.36 19.71 -6.21
C ALA A 7 13.24 18.46 -6.24
N ALA A 8 14.56 18.63 -6.20
CA ALA A 8 15.50 17.51 -6.16
C ALA A 8 15.32 16.64 -4.90
N THR A 9 15.12 17.26 -3.72
CA THR A 9 14.86 16.50 -2.49
C THR A 9 13.56 15.71 -2.53
N LEU A 10 12.49 16.27 -3.12
CA LEU A 10 11.21 15.56 -3.25
C LEU A 10 11.33 14.35 -4.19
N VAL A 11 12.03 14.53 -5.32
CA VAL A 11 12.26 13.44 -6.27
C VAL A 11 13.05 12.32 -5.58
N VAL A 12 14.16 12.64 -4.91
CA VAL A 12 14.97 11.62 -4.21
C VAL A 12 14.16 10.90 -3.13
N ALA A 13 13.32 11.60 -2.36
CA ALA A 13 12.48 10.98 -1.34
C ALA A 13 11.48 9.95 -1.92
N SER A 14 10.94 10.22 -3.12
CA SER A 14 9.98 9.31 -3.78
C SER A 14 10.60 8.01 -4.33
N LEU A 15 11.93 7.88 -4.37
CA LEU A 15 12.59 6.64 -4.80
C LEU A 15 12.64 5.56 -3.71
N THR A 16 12.20 5.86 -2.49
CA THR A 16 12.19 4.87 -1.40
C THR A 16 11.02 3.90 -1.55
N PRO A 17 11.24 2.58 -1.39
CA PRO A 17 10.16 1.61 -1.44
C PRO A 17 9.14 1.89 -0.34
N ALA A 18 7.86 1.85 -0.69
CA ALA A 18 6.79 1.97 0.28
C ALA A 18 6.75 0.71 1.16
N MET A 19 6.71 0.89 2.48
CA MET A 19 6.53 -0.17 3.44
C MET A 19 5.04 -0.56 3.50
N ALA A 20 4.56 -1.26 2.47
CA ALA A 20 3.21 -1.78 2.41
C ALA A 20 3.14 -3.20 3.01
N VAL A 21 1.99 -3.55 3.60
CA VAL A 21 1.69 -4.91 4.08
C VAL A 21 1.49 -5.87 2.91
N GLN A 22 2.03 -7.08 3.03
CA GLN A 22 1.81 -8.19 2.12
C GLN A 22 0.50 -8.94 2.43
N PRO A 23 -0.08 -9.67 1.46
CA PRO A 23 -1.36 -10.37 1.64
C PRO A 23 -1.37 -11.45 2.72
N ASP A 24 -0.21 -12.05 2.99
CA ASP A 24 0.02 -13.08 4.01
C ASP A 24 0.41 -12.49 5.37
N GLU A 25 0.67 -11.19 5.45
CA GLU A 25 0.93 -10.49 6.70
C GLU A 25 -0.37 -10.09 7.40
N ILE A 26 -0.33 -10.01 8.73
CA ILE A 26 -1.45 -9.60 9.58
C ILE A 26 -1.12 -8.24 10.19
N LEU A 27 -2.02 -7.27 10.08
CA LEU A 27 -1.84 -5.97 10.73
C LEU A 27 -1.82 -6.12 12.26
N ALA A 28 -0.92 -5.38 12.90
CA ALA A 28 -0.78 -5.39 14.36
C ALA A 28 -2.03 -4.87 15.08
N ASP A 29 -2.77 -3.95 14.46
CA ASP A 29 -4.05 -3.48 14.98
C ASP A 29 -5.19 -4.36 14.40
N PRO A 30 -5.88 -5.15 15.26
CA PRO A 30 -6.92 -6.07 14.80
C PRO A 30 -8.11 -5.36 14.15
N VAL A 31 -8.41 -4.12 14.55
CA VAL A 31 -9.51 -3.34 13.95
C VAL A 31 -9.13 -2.92 12.53
N LEU A 32 -7.86 -2.55 12.30
CA LEU A 32 -7.38 -2.23 10.96
C LEU A 32 -7.30 -3.48 10.07
N GLU A 33 -6.92 -4.62 10.63
CA GLU A 33 -6.92 -5.92 9.92
C GLU A 33 -8.33 -6.31 9.46
N GLU A 34 -9.33 -6.25 10.35
CA GLU A 34 -10.72 -6.55 10.02
C GLU A 34 -11.23 -5.65 8.89
N ARG A 35 -10.96 -4.35 9.00
CA ARG A 35 -11.30 -3.37 7.96
C ARG A 35 -10.61 -3.69 6.63
N ALA A 36 -9.33 -4.08 6.66
CA ALA A 36 -8.59 -4.46 5.46
C ALA A 36 -9.21 -5.71 4.80
N ARG A 37 -9.61 -6.71 5.59
CA ARG A 37 -10.29 -7.92 5.09
C ARG A 37 -11.64 -7.60 4.45
N ASP A 38 -12.41 -6.70 5.03
CA ASP A 38 -13.69 -6.28 4.46
C ASP A 38 -13.52 -5.55 3.13
N ILE A 39 -12.52 -4.68 2.99
CA ILE A 39 -12.17 -4.05 1.72
C ILE A 39 -11.75 -5.11 0.69
N SER A 40 -10.90 -6.06 1.08
CA SER A 40 -10.37 -7.10 0.20
C SER A 40 -11.47 -8.01 -0.38
N LYS A 41 -12.56 -8.29 0.35
CA LYS A 41 -13.73 -9.03 -0.18
C LYS A 41 -14.36 -8.34 -1.40
N GLY A 42 -14.27 -7.01 -1.48
CA GLY A 42 -14.75 -6.23 -2.63
C GLY A 42 -13.77 -6.18 -3.80
N LEU A 43 -12.51 -6.55 -3.60
CA LEU A 43 -11.49 -6.56 -4.65
C LEU A 43 -11.61 -7.85 -5.46
N ARG A 44 -11.97 -7.71 -6.74
CA ARG A 44 -12.09 -8.84 -7.66
C ARG A 44 -10.78 -9.07 -8.39
N CYS A 45 -10.18 -10.24 -8.18
CA CYS A 45 -9.11 -10.72 -9.07
C CYS A 45 -9.73 -11.05 -10.44
N LEU A 46 -9.37 -10.31 -11.50
CA LEU A 46 -9.90 -10.54 -12.85
C LEU A 46 -9.48 -11.91 -13.42
N VAL A 47 -8.36 -12.44 -12.94
CA VAL A 47 -7.83 -13.75 -13.33
C VAL A 47 -8.56 -14.87 -12.58
N CYS A 48 -8.66 -14.72 -11.25
CA CYS A 48 -9.15 -15.73 -10.32
C CYS A 48 -10.69 -15.71 -10.12
N ARG A 49 -11.40 -14.65 -10.55
CA ARG A 49 -12.85 -14.46 -10.37
C ARG A 49 -13.39 -14.66 -8.95
N ASN A 50 -12.64 -14.26 -7.92
CA ASN A 50 -12.97 -14.54 -6.51
C ASN A 50 -13.00 -16.03 -6.15
N GLU A 51 -12.24 -16.86 -6.85
CA GLU A 51 -11.82 -18.15 -6.31
C GLU A 51 -10.84 -17.87 -5.17
N SER A 52 -11.36 -17.97 -3.95
CA SER A 52 -10.62 -17.98 -2.68
C SER A 52 -10.29 -19.41 -2.29
#